data_AF-A0A947QLB5-F1
#
_entry.id   AF-A0A947QLB5-F1
#
_cell.length_a   1.000
_cell.length_b   1.000
_cell.length_c   1.000
_cell.angle_alpha   90.00
_cell.angle_beta   90.00
_cell.angle_gamma   90.00
#
_symmetry.space_group_name_H-M   'P 1'
#
loop_
_entity.id
_entity.type
_entity.pdbx_description
1 polymer ?
#
loop_
_entity_poly.entity_id
_entity_poly.type
_entity_poly.pdbx_seq_one_letter_code
_entity_poly.pdbx_strand_id
1 'polypeptide(L)'
;NWTHVRRLIGWDRFDTQKAVDAMNDLYRNELRLFMNLFMPSVKLIQCKRIGSKLIRKYDEPKTPLARLLASELANTQKIKDLVNLRNSLNPFQLSQTIDKKLTRIGKMANHKRVANSNFTINLSNNKTVKLTQIEKDTLTELSKYFPGLKVVTKTPNTNAKFTNPKVTF
;
A
#
# COMPACT_ATOMS: atom_id res chain seq x y z
N ASN A 1 -7.75 -4.77 -14.08
CA ASN A 1 -8.61 -4.38 -12.95
C ASN A 1 -7.90 -3.35 -12.05
N TRP A 2 -7.61 -2.15 -12.58
CA TRP A 2 -6.85 -1.14 -11.83
C TRP A 2 -7.78 -0.18 -11.07
N THR A 3 -8.76 0.42 -11.76
CA THR A 3 -9.63 1.47 -11.21
C THR A 3 -10.57 1.02 -10.10
N HIS A 4 -11.19 -0.16 -10.23
CA HIS A 4 -12.29 -0.59 -9.35
C HIS A 4 -11.85 -1.45 -8.16
N VAL A 5 -10.65 -2.03 -8.21
CA VAL A 5 -10.16 -2.92 -7.15
C VAL A 5 -8.82 -2.43 -6.64
N ARG A 6 -7.78 -2.46 -7.49
CA ARG A 6 -6.42 -2.15 -7.04
C ARG A 6 -6.25 -0.72 -6.52
N ARG A 7 -6.93 0.26 -7.12
CA ARG A 7 -6.90 1.65 -6.61
C ARG A 7 -7.49 1.79 -5.20
N LEU A 8 -8.43 0.93 -4.82
CA LEU A 8 -9.15 1.03 -3.56
C LEU A 8 -8.51 0.17 -2.46
N ILE A 9 -8.19 -1.08 -2.79
CA ILE A 9 -7.75 -2.11 -1.84
C ILE A 9 -6.23 -2.27 -1.84
N GLY A 10 -5.57 -1.87 -2.93
CA GLY A 10 -4.13 -2.00 -3.07
C GLY A 10 -3.69 -3.38 -3.54
N TRP A 11 -2.49 -3.77 -3.09
CA TRP A 11 -1.77 -5.00 -3.45
C TRP A 11 -1.56 -5.89 -2.22
N ASP A 12 -2.22 -5.53 -1.11
CA ASP A 12 -2.16 -6.26 0.13
C ASP A 12 -2.79 -7.65 0.00
N ARG A 13 -2.34 -8.56 0.86
CA ARG A 13 -2.82 -9.93 0.89
C ARG A 13 -3.95 -10.07 1.91
N PHE A 14 -5.06 -10.67 1.51
CA PHE A 14 -6.19 -10.94 2.40
C PHE A 14 -6.45 -12.45 2.44
N ASP A 15 -6.01 -13.11 3.50
CA ASP A 15 -6.09 -14.57 3.61
C ASP A 15 -7.19 -15.05 4.58
N THR A 16 -8.07 -14.15 5.03
CA THR A 16 -9.13 -14.49 6.01
C THR A 16 -10.53 -14.36 5.40
N GLN A 17 -11.44 -15.27 5.78
CA GLN A 17 -12.84 -15.21 5.34
C GLN A 17 -13.52 -13.90 5.77
N LYS A 18 -13.19 -13.39 6.97
CA LYS A 18 -13.68 -12.11 7.46
C LYS A 18 -13.35 -10.94 6.53
N ALA A 19 -12.15 -10.92 5.95
CA ALA A 19 -11.77 -9.90 4.98
C ALA A 19 -12.57 -10.03 3.67
N VAL A 20 -12.80 -11.27 3.21
CA VAL A 20 -13.62 -11.55 2.02
C VAL A 20 -15.05 -11.06 2.23
N ASP A 21 -15.65 -11.34 3.38
CA ASP A 21 -17.02 -10.91 3.70
C ASP A 21 -17.12 -9.39 3.79
N ALA A 22 -16.14 -8.73 4.41
CA ALA A 22 -16.08 -7.27 4.47
C ALA A 22 -15.91 -6.61 3.09
N MET A 23 -15.09 -7.18 2.21
CA MET A 23 -14.97 -6.74 0.83
C MET A 23 -16.29 -6.92 0.06
N ASN A 24 -16.92 -8.09 0.20
CA ASN A 24 -18.21 -8.38 -0.44
C ASN A 24 -19.30 -7.40 -0.02
N ASP A 25 -19.36 -7.06 1.27
CA ASP A 25 -20.26 -6.04 1.80
C ASP A 25 -20.03 -4.66 1.14
N LEU A 26 -18.78 -4.19 1.10
CA LEU A 26 -18.42 -2.93 0.43
C LEU A 26 -18.82 -2.92 -1.06
N TYR A 27 -18.51 -4.00 -1.80
CA TYR A 27 -18.77 -4.08 -3.24
C TYR A 27 -20.26 -4.12 -3.58
N ARG A 28 -21.07 -4.85 -2.79
CA ARG A 28 -22.51 -5.03 -3.07
C ARG A 28 -23.31 -3.77 -2.75
N ASN A 29 -22.95 -3.08 -1.67
CA ASN A 29 -23.75 -2.03 -1.07
C ASN A 29 -23.31 -0.65 -1.55
N GLU A 30 -22.18 -0.13 -1.09
CA GLU A 30 -21.83 1.28 -1.31
C GLU A 30 -21.11 1.52 -2.63
N LEU A 31 -20.10 0.69 -2.92
CA LEU A 31 -19.17 0.98 -4.00
C LEU A 31 -19.85 0.92 -5.37
N ARG A 32 -20.74 -0.06 -5.58
CA ARG A 32 -21.54 -0.16 -6.80
C ARG A 32 -22.40 1.08 -7.01
N LEU A 33 -23.01 1.62 -5.95
CA LEU A 33 -23.87 2.81 -6.05
C LEU A 33 -23.03 4.04 -6.38
N PHE A 34 -21.90 4.21 -5.70
CA PHE A 34 -21.01 5.33 -5.94
C PHE A 34 -20.49 5.37 -7.38
N MET A 35 -19.97 4.24 -7.86
CA MET A 35 -19.36 4.12 -9.18
C MET A 35 -20.37 4.28 -10.32
N ASN A 36 -21.60 3.78 -10.15
CA ASN A 36 -22.61 3.81 -11.21
C ASN A 36 -23.43 5.10 -11.26
N LEU A 37 -23.74 5.68 -10.10
CA LEU A 37 -24.66 6.82 -10.00
C LEU A 37 -23.94 8.18 -9.98
N PHE A 38 -22.71 8.24 -9.47
CA PHE A 38 -22.02 9.50 -9.20
C PHE A 38 -20.67 9.66 -9.91
N MET A 39 -19.90 8.58 -10.10
CA MET A 39 -18.56 8.70 -10.68
C MET A 39 -18.60 8.76 -12.21
N PRO A 40 -18.08 9.84 -12.85
CA PRO A 40 -17.90 9.87 -14.29
C PRO A 40 -16.78 8.90 -14.69
N SER A 41 -17.02 8.14 -15.76
CA SER A 41 -16.02 7.24 -16.34
C SER A 41 -15.85 7.55 -17.81
N VAL A 42 -14.68 7.25 -18.37
CA VAL A 42 -14.39 7.41 -19.79
C VAL A 42 -14.59 6.07 -20.50
N LYS A 43 -15.32 6.07 -21.63
CA LYS A 43 -15.56 4.87 -22.45
C LYS A 43 -14.68 4.92 -23.69
N LEU A 44 -13.99 3.82 -24.00
CA LEU A 44 -13.30 3.67 -25.28
C LEU A 44 -14.34 3.42 -26.37
N ILE A 45 -14.45 4.33 -27.34
CA ILE A 45 -15.44 4.24 -28.43
C ILE A 45 -14.84 3.67 -29.71
N GLN A 46 -13.55 3.91 -29.95
CA GLN A 46 -12.89 3.37 -31.13
C GLN A 46 -11.45 3.05 -30.81
N CYS A 47 -10.99 1.92 -31.33
CA CYS A 47 -9.60 1.52 -31.31
C CYS A 47 -9.22 1.09 -32.73
N LYS A 48 -8.29 1.82 -33.35
CA LYS A 48 -7.79 1.50 -34.70
C LYS A 48 -6.28 1.31 -34.69
N ARG A 49 -5.78 0.35 -35.47
CA ARG A 49 -4.34 0.15 -35.67
C ARG A 49 -3.94 0.75 -37.01
N ILE A 50 -2.90 1.58 -37.02
CA ILE A 50 -2.29 2.16 -38.22
C ILE A 50 -0.82 1.77 -38.20
N GLY A 51 -0.43 0.79 -39.02
CA GLY A 51 0.89 0.17 -38.98
C GLY A 51 1.17 -0.44 -37.59
N SER A 52 2.25 0.01 -36.95
CA SER A 52 2.64 -0.39 -35.59
C SER A 52 1.91 0.37 -34.47
N LYS A 53 1.17 1.45 -34.78
CA LYS A 53 0.55 2.34 -33.78
C LYS A 53 -0.91 1.99 -33.51
N LEU A 54 -1.28 1.97 -32.22
CA LEU A 54 -2.67 1.88 -31.77
C LEU A 54 -3.21 3.28 -31.45
N ILE A 55 -4.28 3.69 -32.13
CA ILE A 55 -4.97 4.96 -31.87
C ILE A 55 -6.31 4.68 -31.19
N ARG A 56 -6.51 5.29 -30.03
CA ARG A 56 -7.71 5.14 -29.21
C ARG A 56 -8.47 6.46 -29.19
N LYS A 57 -9.76 6.41 -29.50
CA LYS A 57 -10.70 7.53 -29.33
C LYS A 57 -11.60 7.21 -28.16
N TYR A 58 -11.67 8.14 -27.21
CA TYR A 58 -12.49 8.03 -26.02
C TYR A 58 -13.70 8.97 -26.11
N ASP A 59 -14.78 8.56 -25.45
CA ASP A 59 -15.98 9.36 -25.23
C ASP A 59 -15.75 10.40 -24.13
N GLU A 60 -16.65 11.38 -24.05
CA GLU A 60 -16.68 12.31 -22.93
C GLU A 60 -16.94 11.59 -21.59
N PRO A 61 -16.38 12.11 -20.48
CA PRO A 61 -16.64 11.57 -19.15
C PRO A 61 -18.13 11.68 -18.80
N LYS A 62 -18.79 10.53 -18.63
CA LYS A 62 -20.20 10.42 -18.23
C LYS A 62 -20.35 9.35 -17.15
N THR A 63 -21.31 9.51 -16.25
CA THR A 63 -21.62 8.43 -15.30
C THR A 63 -22.25 7.25 -16.06
N PRO A 64 -22.09 6.00 -15.57
CA PRO A 64 -22.80 4.86 -16.15
C PRO A 64 -24.32 5.07 -16.20
N LEU A 65 -24.93 5.68 -15.17
CA LEU A 65 -26.34 6.06 -15.19
C LEU A 65 -26.67 7.04 -16.32
N ALA A 66 -25.87 8.09 -16.53
CA ALA A 66 -26.09 9.05 -17.62
C ALA A 66 -26.00 8.39 -19.00
N ARG A 67 -25.09 7.42 -19.17
CA ARG A 67 -25.03 6.62 -20.40
C ARG A 67 -26.24 5.72 -20.58
N LEU A 68 -26.75 5.14 -19.49
CA LEU A 68 -27.96 4.31 -19.52
C LEU A 68 -29.18 5.16 -19.90
N LEU A 69 -29.29 6.38 -19.36
CA LEU A 69 -30.35 7.33 -19.71
C LEU A 69 -30.32 7.75 -21.18
N ALA A 70 -29.13 7.87 -21.76
CA ALA A 70 -28.95 8.18 -23.18
C ALA A 70 -29.10 6.95 -24.10
N SER A 71 -29.35 5.75 -23.57
CA SER A 71 -29.46 4.52 -24.34
C SER A 71 -30.93 4.17 -24.59
N GLU A 72 -31.27 3.90 -25.86
CA GLU A 72 -32.65 3.58 -26.29
C GLU A 72 -33.09 2.15 -25.92
N LEU A 73 -32.17 1.28 -25.50
CA LEU A 73 -32.43 -0.15 -25.26
C LEU A 73 -32.79 -0.49 -23.81
N ALA A 74 -32.88 0.50 -22.94
CA ALA A 74 -33.00 0.29 -21.50
C ALA A 74 -34.46 0.29 -21.02
N ASN A 75 -34.77 -0.57 -20.04
CA ASN A 75 -36.09 -0.62 -19.43
C ASN A 75 -36.40 0.66 -18.63
N THR A 76 -37.43 1.38 -19.05
CA THR A 76 -37.82 2.68 -18.49
C THR A 76 -38.13 2.64 -16.99
N GLN A 77 -38.75 1.55 -16.51
CA GLN A 77 -39.08 1.42 -15.09
C GLN A 77 -37.81 1.30 -14.25
N LYS A 78 -36.87 0.45 -14.66
CA LYS A 78 -35.59 0.28 -13.95
C LYS A 78 -34.76 1.56 -13.94
N ILE A 79 -34.80 2.33 -15.03
CA ILE A 79 -34.15 3.65 -15.10
C ILE A 79 -34.76 4.59 -14.05
N LYS A 80 -36.09 4.66 -13.98
CA LYS A 80 -36.79 5.51 -13.01
C LYS A 80 -36.40 5.16 -11.58
N ASP A 81 -36.33 3.87 -11.25
CA ASP A 81 -35.90 3.40 -9.94
C ASP A 81 -34.45 3.81 -9.62
N LEU A 82 -33.54 3.72 -10.59
CA LEU A 82 -32.14 4.16 -10.42
C LEU A 82 -32.00 5.67 -10.25
N VAL A 83 -32.82 6.46 -10.95
CA VAL A 83 -32.86 7.92 -10.79
C VAL A 83 -33.37 8.29 -9.41
N ASN A 84 -34.46 7.67 -8.95
CA ASN A 84 -34.99 7.87 -7.60
C ASN A 84 -33.95 7.50 -6.53
N LEU A 85 -33.27 6.36 -6.71
CA LEU A 85 -32.20 5.93 -5.82
C LEU A 85 -31.06 6.95 -5.77
N ARG A 86 -30.61 7.46 -6.93
CA ARG A 86 -29.59 8.52 -6.99
C ARG A 86 -30.02 9.77 -6.22
N ASN A 87 -31.28 10.19 -6.35
CA ASN A 87 -31.80 11.37 -5.70
C ASN A 87 -31.95 11.20 -4.18
N SER A 88 -32.20 9.97 -3.71
CA SER A 88 -32.27 9.67 -2.27
C SER A 88 -30.90 9.59 -1.57
N LEU A 89 -29.81 9.43 -2.31
CA LEU A 89 -28.48 9.19 -1.76
C LEU A 89 -27.63 10.45 -1.73
N ASN A 90 -26.95 10.68 -0.60
CA ASN A 90 -25.95 11.74 -0.49
C ASN A 90 -24.55 11.21 -0.90
N PRO A 91 -23.93 11.77 -1.95
CA PRO A 91 -22.64 11.27 -2.45
C PRO A 91 -21.50 11.44 -1.45
N PHE A 92 -21.51 12.48 -0.62
CA PHE A 92 -20.47 12.72 0.38
C PHE A 92 -20.57 11.73 1.54
N GLN A 93 -21.78 11.46 2.02
CA GLN A 93 -22.00 10.44 3.06
C GLN A 93 -21.63 9.04 2.55
N LEU A 94 -21.95 8.76 1.28
CA LEU A 94 -21.59 7.49 0.65
C LEU A 94 -20.06 7.33 0.54
N SER A 95 -19.35 8.38 0.12
CA SER A 95 -17.88 8.39 0.08
C SER A 95 -17.27 8.14 1.46
N GLN A 96 -17.75 8.85 2.49
CA GLN A 96 -17.26 8.65 3.85
C GLN A 96 -17.48 7.22 4.36
N THR A 97 -18.62 6.61 4.02
CA THR A 97 -18.90 5.21 4.37
C THR A 97 -17.94 4.26 3.66
N ILE A 98 -17.66 4.49 2.37
CA ILE A 98 -16.67 3.72 1.60
C ILE A 98 -15.29 3.82 2.25
N ASP A 99 -14.83 5.02 2.58
CA ASP A 99 -13.50 5.24 3.18
C ASP A 99 -13.37 4.56 4.55
N LYS A 100 -14.43 4.61 5.36
CA LYS A 100 -14.49 3.89 6.65
C LYS A 100 -14.39 2.38 6.45
N LYS A 101 -15.12 1.81 5.49
CA LYS A 101 -15.08 0.38 5.18
C LYS A 101 -13.72 -0.04 4.62
N LEU A 102 -13.13 0.75 3.72
CA LEU A 102 -11.78 0.50 3.19
C LEU A 102 -10.73 0.52 4.29
N THR A 103 -10.81 1.49 5.21
CA THR A 103 -9.91 1.56 6.38
C THR A 103 -10.05 0.31 7.25
N ARG A 104 -11.29 -0.17 7.48
CA ARG A 104 -11.54 -1.40 8.23
C ARG A 104 -11.00 -2.64 7.52
N ILE A 105 -11.19 -2.74 6.21
CA ILE A 105 -10.67 -3.85 5.39
C ILE A 105 -9.15 -3.84 5.40
N GLY A 106 -8.52 -2.68 5.22
CA GLY A 106 -7.06 -2.55 5.22
C GLY A 106 -6.40 -3.08 6.49
N LYS A 107 -7.05 -2.92 7.66
CA LYS A 107 -6.57 -3.52 8.93
C LYS A 107 -6.58 -5.05 8.97
N MET A 108 -7.34 -5.69 8.07
CA MET A 108 -7.42 -7.15 7.93
C MET A 108 -6.40 -7.69 6.93
N ALA A 109 -5.62 -6.81 6.29
CA ALA A 109 -4.54 -7.22 5.40
C ALA A 109 -3.45 -7.96 6.17
N ASN A 110 -3.01 -9.08 5.61
CA ASN A 110 -1.72 -9.67 5.91
C ASN A 110 -0.63 -8.81 5.27
N HIS A 111 -0.29 -7.72 5.95
CA HIS A 111 0.99 -7.09 5.69
C HIS A 111 2.05 -8.14 6.04
N LYS A 112 2.81 -8.60 5.05
CA LYS A 112 4.13 -9.16 5.37
C LYS A 112 4.75 -8.13 6.28
N ARG A 113 5.10 -8.51 7.51
CA ARG A 113 6.19 -7.81 8.19
C ARG A 113 7.35 -7.97 7.22
N VAL A 114 7.56 -6.99 6.35
CA VAL A 114 8.91 -6.65 5.95
C VAL A 114 9.57 -6.51 7.29
N ALA A 115 10.42 -7.47 7.65
CA ALA A 115 11.18 -7.40 8.88
C ALA A 115 11.73 -5.99 8.88
N ASN A 116 11.27 -5.16 9.83
CA ASN A 116 11.74 -3.79 9.91
C ASN A 116 13.25 -3.89 9.83
N SER A 117 13.86 -3.30 8.81
CA SER A 117 15.31 -3.14 8.69
C SER A 117 15.84 -2.16 9.73
N ASN A 118 15.15 -2.06 10.87
CA ASN A 118 15.63 -1.57 12.14
C ASN A 118 15.87 -2.81 13.01
N PHE A 119 16.82 -3.63 12.58
CA PHE A 119 17.49 -4.53 13.51
C PHE A 119 18.35 -3.62 14.40
N THR A 120 17.73 -2.91 15.35
CA THR A 120 18.49 -2.39 16.49
C THR A 120 18.95 -3.63 17.25
N ILE A 121 20.15 -4.11 16.90
CA ILE A 121 20.91 -4.94 17.82
C ILE A 121 21.05 -4.09 19.07
N ASN A 122 20.22 -4.34 20.09
CA ASN A 122 20.51 -3.89 21.43
C ASN A 122 21.76 -4.65 21.87
N LEU A 123 22.93 -4.13 21.51
CA LEU A 123 24.20 -4.58 22.04
C LEU A 123 24.40 -3.95 23.43
N SER A 124 23.39 -4.08 24.30
CA SER A 124 23.45 -3.66 25.69
C SER A 124 23.94 -4.79 26.59
N ASN A 125 24.80 -5.67 26.06
CA ASN A 125 25.64 -6.56 26.85
C ASN A 125 27.07 -6.32 26.38
N ASN A 126 27.70 -5.24 26.89
CA ASN A 126 29.15 -5.07 26.84
C ASN A 126 29.81 -6.13 27.75
N LYS A 127 29.66 -7.42 27.42
CA LYS A 127 30.55 -8.46 27.90
C LYS A 127 31.74 -8.47 26.96
N THR A 128 32.89 -8.07 27.49
CA THR A 128 34.19 -8.25 26.84
C THR A 128 34.50 -9.74 26.76
N VAL A 129 34.04 -10.39 25.68
CA VAL A 129 34.40 -11.77 25.39
C VAL A 129 35.80 -11.79 24.78
N LYS A 130 36.72 -12.56 25.37
CA LYS A 130 38.04 -12.79 24.77
C LYS A 130 37.89 -13.74 23.59
N LEU A 131 38.09 -13.22 22.38
CA LEU A 131 38.12 -14.02 21.15
C LEU A 131 39.34 -14.95 21.13
N THR A 132 39.12 -16.17 20.66
CA THR A 132 40.16 -17.15 20.37
C THR A 132 41.00 -16.69 19.16
N GLN A 133 42.16 -17.31 18.95
CA GLN A 133 43.05 -16.89 17.85
C GLN A 133 42.42 -17.16 16.47
N ILE A 134 41.73 -18.30 16.33
CA ILE A 134 41.03 -18.70 15.09
C ILE A 134 39.92 -17.68 14.73
N GLU A 135 39.18 -17.20 15.72
CA GLU A 135 38.13 -16.19 15.51
C GLU A 135 38.71 -14.83 15.08
N LYS A 136 39.90 -14.47 15.55
CA LYS A 136 40.59 -13.25 15.10
C LYS A 136 41.09 -13.38 13.67
N ASP A 137 41.66 -14.52 13.33
CA ASP A 137 42.23 -14.77 12.00
C ASP A 137 41.11 -14.79 10.95
N THR A 138 39.99 -15.44 11.26
CA THR A 138 38.79 -15.48 10.40
C THR A 138 38.16 -14.11 10.20
N LEU A 139 38.03 -13.29 11.25
CA LEU A 139 37.52 -11.92 11.12
C LEU A 139 38.45 -11.02 10.27
N THR A 140 39.76 -11.25 10.38
CA THR A 140 40.77 -10.54 9.58
C THR A 140 40.68 -10.96 8.11
N GLU A 141 40.51 -12.25 7.84
CA GLU A 141 40.30 -12.78 6.49
C GLU A 141 39.03 -12.21 5.84
N LEU A 142 37.91 -12.21 6.57
CA LEU A 142 36.64 -11.65 6.09
C LEU A 142 36.74 -10.16 5.78
N SER A 143 37.50 -9.38 6.56
CA SER A 143 37.68 -7.95 6.30
C SER A 143 38.27 -7.63 4.92
N LYS A 144 39.03 -8.57 4.31
CA LYS A 144 39.59 -8.39 2.96
C LYS A 144 38.51 -8.38 1.89
N TYR A 145 37.41 -9.11 2.12
CA TYR A 145 36.30 -9.23 1.17
C TYR A 145 35.22 -8.16 1.40
N PHE A 146 35.19 -7.53 2.57
CA PHE A 146 34.20 -6.52 2.95
C PHE A 146 34.87 -5.17 3.23
N PRO A 147 35.03 -4.28 2.23
CA PRO A 147 35.80 -3.03 2.35
C PRO A 147 35.25 -1.99 3.36
N GLY A 148 34.09 -2.26 3.98
CA GLY A 148 33.52 -1.45 5.06
C GLY A 148 33.76 -1.98 6.48
N LEU A 149 34.37 -3.17 6.64
CA LEU A 149 34.57 -3.81 7.94
C LEU A 149 35.95 -3.44 8.53
N LYS A 150 35.97 -2.53 9.51
CA LYS A 150 37.19 -2.21 10.27
C LYS A 150 37.28 -3.05 11.54
N VAL A 151 38.21 -4.01 11.57
CA VAL A 151 38.51 -4.80 12.78
C VAL A 151 39.56 -4.06 13.61
N VAL A 152 39.19 -3.59 14.81
CA VAL A 152 40.11 -2.89 15.73
C VAL A 152 40.39 -3.77 16.94
N THR A 153 41.63 -4.22 17.10
CA THR A 153 42.06 -4.94 18.30
C THR A 153 42.51 -3.92 19.37
N LYS A 154 41.75 -3.74 20.45
CA LYS A 154 42.22 -2.99 21.61
C LYS A 154 43.17 -3.88 22.43
N THR A 155 44.47 -3.58 22.41
CA THR A 155 45.39 -4.05 23.45
C THR A 155 45.04 -3.32 24.76
N PRO A 156 44.91 -4.02 25.90
CA PRO A 156 44.64 -3.37 27.17
C PRO A 156 45.91 -2.61 27.59
N ASN A 157 45.98 -1.32 27.26
CA ASN A 157 47.11 -0.48 27.67
C ASN A 157 46.93 -0.06 29.14
N THR A 158 47.91 -0.45 29.94
CA THR A 158 48.19 0.05 31.29
C THR A 158 48.44 1.56 31.26
N ASN A 159 47.77 2.28 32.18
CA ASN A 159 48.04 3.68 32.56
C ASN A 159 47.75 4.78 31.52
N ALA A 160 46.55 5.36 31.58
CA ALA A 160 46.35 6.78 31.24
C ALA A 160 45.24 7.37 32.12
N LYS A 161 45.61 8.32 32.98
CA LYS A 161 44.72 9.11 33.84
C LYS A 161 43.87 10.03 32.98
N PHE A 162 42.55 9.98 33.11
CA PHE A 162 41.65 10.97 32.50
C PHE A 162 41.39 12.11 33.49
N THR A 163 41.89 13.30 33.19
CA THR A 163 41.41 14.56 33.77
C THR A 163 40.16 14.99 32.99
N ASN A 164 39.04 15.19 33.69
CA ASN A 164 37.80 15.68 33.10
C ASN A 164 37.85 17.22 32.93
N PRO A 165 37.51 17.78 31.75
CA PRO A 165 37.08 19.17 31.68
C PRO A 165 35.58 19.28 31.99
N LYS A 166 35.25 20.16 32.95
CA LYS A 166 33.90 20.66 33.22
C LYS A 166 33.46 21.55 32.05
N VAL A 167 32.19 21.44 31.66
CA VAL A 167 31.51 22.45 30.82
C VAL A 167 30.48 23.14 31.71
N THR A 168 30.68 24.43 31.96
CA THR A 168 29.66 25.36 32.47
C THR A 168 28.82 25.90 31.32
N PHE A 169 27.56 26.23 31.63
CA PHE A 169 26.48 26.66 30.73
C PHE A 169 26.86 27.71 29.69
#